data_AF-A0A8X6QU37-F1
#
_entry.id   AF-A0A8X6QU37-F1
#
_cell.length_a   1.000
_cell.length_b   1.000
_cell.length_c   1.000
_cell.angle_alpha   90.00
_cell.angle_beta   90.00
_cell.angle_gamma   90.00
#
_symmetry.space_group_name_H-M   'P 1'
#
loop_
_entity.id
_entity.type
_entity.pdbx_description
1 polymer ?
#
loop_
_entity_poly.entity_id
_entity_poly.type
_entity_poly.pdbx_seq_one_letter_code
_entity_poly.pdbx_strand_id
1 'polypeptide(L)'
;MFWAFLATLLRVVTSERGCPPQEDIEPCTCQESYYTDLRCSDINEVDVITKVFANSERSHFNKFTLKKSTLQYIPHSVFDNVEVKFLDFDEVTFVNTFDEIPKNPGVETIKLAKVS
;
A
#
# COMPACT_ATOMS: atom_id res chain seq x y z
N MET A 1 -34.58 4.48 37.92
CA MET A 1 -34.63 3.18 37.22
C MET A 1 -34.59 3.50 35.72
N PHE A 2 -33.39 3.58 35.12
CA PHE A 2 -32.78 2.47 34.35
C PHE A 2 -33.71 2.13 33.15
N TRP A 3 -33.48 2.61 31.92
CA TRP A 3 -32.33 2.29 31.08
C TRP A 3 -32.07 3.32 29.97
N ALA A 4 -30.80 3.66 29.81
CA ALA A 4 -30.20 4.08 28.55
C ALA A 4 -30.21 2.92 27.57
N PHE A 5 -30.31 3.16 26.27
CA PHE A 5 -29.42 2.53 25.29
C PHE A 5 -29.41 3.43 24.04
N LEU A 6 -28.38 4.28 23.99
CA LEU A 6 -27.87 4.82 22.74
C LEU A 6 -27.71 3.64 21.77
N ALA A 7 -28.40 3.68 20.64
CA ALA A 7 -28.07 2.84 19.50
C ALA A 7 -26.76 3.39 18.91
N THR A 8 -25.65 3.02 19.54
CA THR A 8 -24.30 3.28 19.07
C THR A 8 -24.19 2.61 17.71
N LEU A 9 -24.08 3.44 16.66
CA LEU A 9 -23.65 3.02 15.33
C LEU A 9 -22.25 2.43 15.46
N LEU A 10 -22.18 1.14 15.76
CA LEU A 10 -20.99 0.34 15.50
C LEU A 10 -20.85 0.32 13.98
N ARG A 11 -20.11 1.29 13.43
CA ARG A 11 -19.41 1.07 12.16
C ARG A 11 -18.58 -0.17 12.41
N VAL A 12 -19.06 -1.30 11.94
CA VAL A 12 -18.26 -2.52 11.84
C VAL A 12 -17.05 -2.10 11.01
N VAL A 13 -15.90 -1.90 11.67
CA VAL A 13 -14.64 -1.75 10.98
C VAL A 13 -14.31 -3.16 10.49
N THR A 14 -14.90 -3.52 9.36
CA THR A 14 -14.39 -4.64 8.58
C THR A 14 -12.99 -4.20 8.15
N SER A 15 -11.97 -4.77 8.80
CA SER A 15 -10.66 -4.89 8.15
C SER A 15 -10.94 -5.70 6.90
N GLU A 16 -11.04 -5.02 5.76
CA GLU A 16 -11.19 -5.68 4.48
C GLU A 16 -9.85 -6.35 4.19
N ARG A 17 -9.75 -7.63 4.56
CA ARG A 17 -8.69 -8.51 4.09
C ARG A 17 -8.91 -8.72 2.60
N GLY A 18 -8.53 -7.75 1.78
CA GLY A 18 -8.80 -7.77 0.35
C GLY A 18 -8.42 -6.46 -0.32
N CYS A 19 -8.73 -6.39 -1.61
CA CYS A 19 -8.47 -5.22 -2.42
C CYS A 19 -9.39 -4.06 -2.04
N PRO A 20 -8.85 -2.83 -1.86
CA PRO A 20 -9.68 -1.64 -1.76
C PRO A 20 -10.53 -1.43 -3.02
N PRO A 21 -11.58 -0.58 -2.95
CA PRO A 21 -12.29 -0.10 -4.13
C PRO A 21 -11.31 0.46 -5.17
N GLN A 22 -11.60 0.21 -6.45
CA GLN A 22 -10.69 0.60 -7.53
C GLN A 22 -10.48 2.12 -7.57
N GLU A 23 -11.54 2.91 -7.30
CA GLU A 23 -11.51 4.37 -7.23
C GLU A 23 -10.55 4.92 -6.16
N ASP A 24 -10.27 4.14 -5.12
CA ASP A 24 -9.42 4.55 -4.00
C ASP A 24 -7.93 4.35 -4.30
N ILE A 25 -7.61 3.45 -5.24
CA ILE A 25 -6.25 3.06 -5.59
C ILE A 25 -5.82 3.48 -7.00
N GLU A 26 -6.64 4.21 -7.76
CA GLU A 26 -6.23 4.70 -9.08
C GLU A 26 -4.94 5.55 -9.00
N PRO A 27 -3.99 5.39 -9.95
CA PRO A 27 -4.05 4.58 -11.17
C PRO A 27 -3.53 3.14 -11.00
N CYS A 28 -3.34 2.68 -9.76
CA CYS A 28 -2.93 1.32 -9.46
C CYS A 28 -4.10 0.35 -9.61
N THR A 29 -3.77 -0.94 -9.61
CA THR A 29 -4.73 -2.03 -9.63
C THR A 29 -4.45 -2.96 -8.47
N CYS A 30 -5.49 -3.58 -7.95
CA CYS A 30 -5.35 -4.62 -6.94
C CYS A 30 -5.92 -5.93 -7.46
N GLN A 31 -5.21 -7.04 -7.20
CA GLN A 31 -5.66 -8.37 -7.53
C GLN A 31 -5.71 -9.22 -6.26
N GLU A 32 -6.89 -9.76 -5.97
CA GLU A 32 -7.09 -10.74 -4.91
C GLU A 32 -7.20 -12.14 -5.55
N SER A 33 -6.29 -13.03 -5.19
CA SER A 33 -6.35 -14.44 -5.57
C SER A 33 -6.11 -15.30 -4.33
N TYR A 34 -4.97 -15.98 -4.21
CA TYR A 34 -4.53 -16.58 -2.95
C TYR A 34 -3.88 -15.56 -2.00
N TYR A 35 -3.44 -14.43 -2.57
CA TYR A 35 -2.79 -13.30 -1.90
C TYR A 35 -3.34 -12.00 -2.47
N THR A 36 -3.18 -10.89 -1.73
CA THR A 36 -3.57 -9.55 -2.18
C THR A 36 -2.37 -8.81 -2.75
N ASP A 37 -2.41 -8.50 -4.05
CA ASP A 37 -1.32 -7.85 -4.77
C ASP A 37 -1.73 -6.45 -5.23
N LEU A 38 -1.02 -5.41 -4.74
CA LEU A 38 -1.13 -4.05 -5.25
C LEU A 38 -0.10 -3.83 -6.36
N ARG A 39 -0.55 -3.31 -7.52
CA ARG A 39 0.28 -3.12 -8.71
C ARG A 39 0.09 -1.72 -9.28
N CYS A 40 1.18 -0.97 -9.33
CA CYS A 40 1.24 0.37 -9.90
C CYS A 40 2.21 0.39 -11.08
N SER A 41 1.92 1.19 -12.11
CA SER A 41 2.77 1.41 -13.28
C SER A 41 2.78 2.89 -13.64
N ASP A 42 3.88 3.34 -14.24
CA ASP A 42 4.00 4.68 -14.82
C ASP A 42 3.75 5.82 -13.80
N ILE A 43 4.19 5.60 -12.55
CA ILE A 43 4.07 6.57 -11.45
C ILE A 43 5.34 7.42 -11.37
N ASN A 44 5.20 8.73 -11.52
CA ASN A 44 6.33 9.66 -11.43
C ASN A 44 6.21 10.67 -10.28
N GLU A 45 5.12 10.59 -9.51
CA GLU A 45 4.81 11.49 -8.41
C GLU A 45 4.64 10.67 -7.12
N VAL A 46 5.43 11.01 -6.09
CA VAL A 46 5.42 10.33 -4.79
C VAL A 46 4.06 10.46 -4.09
N ASP A 47 3.37 11.57 -4.30
CA ASP A 47 2.05 11.85 -3.73
C ASP A 47 0.99 10.83 -4.18
N VAL A 48 1.13 10.27 -5.39
CA VAL A 48 0.23 9.22 -5.88
C VAL A 48 0.36 7.95 -5.04
N ILE A 49 1.58 7.49 -4.76
CA ILE A 49 1.82 6.34 -3.88
C ILE A 49 1.30 6.62 -2.48
N THR A 50 1.58 7.81 -1.95
CA THR A 50 1.13 8.21 -0.62
C THR A 50 -0.39 8.16 -0.50
N LYS A 51 -1.11 8.68 -1.50
CA LYS A 51 -2.57 8.68 -1.54
C LYS A 51 -3.15 7.26 -1.64
N VAL A 52 -2.61 6.42 -2.52
CA VAL A 52 -3.05 5.03 -2.69
C VAL A 52 -2.94 4.27 -1.37
N PHE A 53 -1.82 4.42 -0.66
CA PHE A 53 -1.61 3.76 0.62
C PHE A 53 -2.47 4.34 1.74
N ALA A 54 -2.65 5.66 1.78
CA ALA A 54 -3.56 6.30 2.75
C ALA A 54 -5.02 5.85 2.58
N ASN A 55 -5.45 5.57 1.35
CA ASN A 55 -6.77 5.02 1.08
C ASN A 55 -6.86 3.50 1.33
N SER A 56 -5.72 2.84 1.59
CA SER A 56 -5.61 1.39 1.79
C SER A 56 -5.32 1.00 3.25
N GLU A 57 -5.51 1.90 4.22
CA GLU A 57 -5.20 1.68 5.65
C GLU A 57 -5.84 0.43 6.28
N ARG A 58 -6.89 -0.12 5.66
CA ARG A 58 -7.58 -1.32 6.15
C ARG A 58 -7.20 -2.60 5.41
N SER A 59 -6.40 -2.47 4.35
CA SER A 59 -5.98 -3.57 3.48
C SER A 59 -4.65 -4.13 3.92
N HIS A 60 -4.50 -5.43 3.70
CA HIS A 60 -3.24 -6.15 3.89
C HIS A 60 -2.77 -6.61 2.53
N PHE A 61 -1.62 -6.11 2.08
CA PHE A 61 -1.02 -6.54 0.82
C PHE A 61 0.07 -7.55 1.11
N ASN A 62 0.01 -8.68 0.41
CA ASN A 62 1.17 -9.57 0.37
C ASN A 62 2.28 -8.91 -0.42
N LYS A 63 1.95 -8.30 -1.57
CA LYS A 63 2.95 -7.76 -2.48
C LYS A 63 2.55 -6.38 -2.97
N PHE A 64 3.51 -5.46 -2.97
CA PHE A 64 3.47 -4.22 -3.71
C PHE A 64 4.43 -4.31 -4.91
N THR A 65 3.90 -4.10 -6.11
CA THR A 65 4.68 -4.05 -7.35
C THR A 65 4.62 -2.65 -7.93
N LEU A 66 5.78 -2.04 -8.17
CA LEU A 66 5.89 -0.77 -8.89
C LEU A 66 6.68 -1.01 -10.18
N LYS A 67 6.11 -0.56 -11.31
CA LYS A 67 6.69 -0.75 -12.64
C LYS A 67 6.91 0.56 -13.37
N LYS A 68 7.95 0.63 -14.21
CA LYS A 68 8.14 1.71 -15.21
C LYS A 68 7.97 3.11 -14.65
N SER A 69 8.53 3.34 -13.47
CA SER A 69 8.25 4.52 -12.64
C SER A 69 9.53 5.27 -12.33
N THR A 70 9.46 6.59 -12.21
CA THR A 70 10.59 7.43 -11.80
C THR A 70 10.21 8.22 -10.57
N LEU A 71 10.70 7.81 -9.41
CA LEU A 71 10.38 8.44 -8.13
C LEU A 71 11.65 8.92 -7.44
N GLN A 72 11.54 9.92 -6.58
CA GLN A 72 12.69 10.30 -5.75
C GLN A 72 12.96 9.23 -4.69
N TYR A 73 11.88 8.74 -4.05
CA TYR A 73 11.89 7.71 -3.02
C TYR A 73 10.46 7.18 -2.79
N ILE A 74 10.33 6.09 -2.03
CA ILE A 74 9.06 5.66 -1.42
C ILE A 74 9.04 6.13 0.04
N PRO A 75 8.04 6.89 0.50
CA PRO A 75 7.99 7.36 1.87
C PRO A 75 7.79 6.17 2.82
N HIS A 76 8.60 6.06 3.87
CA HIS A 76 8.50 5.00 4.85
C HIS A 76 7.12 4.99 5.54
N SER A 77 6.51 6.15 5.69
CA SER A 77 5.22 6.35 6.35
C SER A 77 4.06 5.64 5.66
N VAL A 78 4.18 5.30 4.37
CA VAL A 78 3.14 4.52 3.66
C VAL A 78 3.03 3.10 4.23
N PHE A 79 4.06 2.62 4.92
CA PHE A 79 4.08 1.30 5.56
C PHE A 79 3.69 1.33 7.03
N ASP A 80 3.38 2.49 7.62
CA ASP A 80 3.04 2.57 9.04
C ASP A 80 1.68 1.94 9.35
N ASN A 81 0.73 2.11 8.42
CA ASN A 81 -0.66 1.68 8.60
C ASN A 81 -1.09 0.59 7.62
N VAL A 82 -0.23 0.21 6.67
CA VAL A 82 -0.51 -0.80 5.66
C VAL A 82 0.56 -1.88 5.74
N GLU A 83 0.14 -3.12 5.94
CA GLU A 83 1.05 -4.26 5.94
C GLU A 83 1.40 -4.64 4.50
N VAL A 84 2.69 -4.66 4.18
CA VAL A 84 3.23 -5.13 2.90
C VAL A 84 4.40 -6.06 3.15
N LYS A 85 4.34 -7.29 2.62
CA LYS A 85 5.40 -8.30 2.84
C LYS A 85 6.50 -8.27 1.80
N PHE A 86 6.11 -8.11 0.53
CA PHE A 86 7.02 -8.19 -0.61
C PHE A 86 6.99 -6.88 -1.40
N LEU A 87 8.16 -6.27 -1.58
CA LEU A 87 8.33 -5.11 -2.46
C LEU A 87 9.02 -5.58 -3.75
N ASP A 88 8.39 -5.34 -4.91
CA ASP A 88 8.91 -5.70 -6.23
C ASP A 88 8.97 -4.47 -7.13
N PHE A 89 10.19 -4.01 -7.40
CA PHE A 89 10.47 -2.84 -8.21
C PHE A 89 11.07 -3.27 -9.54
N ASP A 90 10.34 -3.02 -10.62
CA ASP A 90 10.64 -3.47 -11.98
C ASP A 90 10.74 -2.28 -12.93
N GLU A 91 11.91 -2.05 -13.54
CA GLU A 91 12.17 -0.87 -14.37
C GLU A 91 11.85 0.45 -13.63
N VAL A 92 12.23 0.54 -12.35
CA VAL A 92 12.01 1.74 -11.52
C VAL A 92 13.32 2.48 -11.28
N THR A 93 13.29 3.79 -11.48
CA THR A 93 14.40 4.69 -11.14
C THR A 93 14.10 5.39 -9.82
N PHE A 94 15.01 5.25 -8.86
CA PHE A 94 14.99 5.96 -7.59
C PHE A 94 16.21 6.87 -7.44
N VAL A 95 16.06 8.02 -6.81
CA VAL A 95 17.22 8.77 -6.28
C VAL A 95 17.74 8.05 -5.04
N ASN A 96 16.82 7.73 -4.11
CA ASN A 96 17.01 6.84 -2.97
C ASN A 96 15.80 5.91 -2.88
N THR A 97 15.97 4.64 -2.49
CA THR A 97 14.82 3.72 -2.44
C THR A 97 13.75 4.15 -1.43
N PHE A 98 14.18 4.68 -0.27
CA PHE A 98 13.30 5.22 0.78
C PHE A 98 13.86 6.54 1.33
N ASP A 99 13.01 7.36 1.93
CA ASP A 99 13.38 8.56 2.71
C ASP A 99 14.03 8.21 4.05
N GLU A 100 13.49 7.18 4.72
CA GLU A 100 14.05 6.53 5.89
C GLU A 100 13.89 5.00 5.72
N ILE A 101 14.79 4.21 6.32
CA ILE A 101 14.64 2.75 6.31
C ILE A 101 13.34 2.39 7.06
N PRO A 102 12.36 1.72 6.42
CA PRO A 102 11.14 1.32 7.10
C PRO A 102 11.47 0.43 8.30
N LYS A 103 10.98 0.81 9.49
CA LYS A 103 11.18 0.05 10.73
C LYS A 103 10.13 -1.06 10.90
N ASN A 104 9.15 -1.13 10.00
CA ASN A 104 8.07 -2.10 10.07
C ASN A 104 8.63 -3.52 9.82
N PRO A 105 8.48 -4.46 10.76
CA PRO A 105 8.93 -5.85 10.59
C PRO A 105 8.15 -6.60 9.49
N GLY A 106 7.08 -6.02 8.97
CA GLY A 106 6.24 -6.63 7.94
C GLY A 106 6.92 -6.75 6.58
N VAL A 107 7.90 -5.89 6.24
CA VAL A 107 8.63 -6.01 4.96
C VAL A 107 9.69 -7.10 5.07
N GLU A 108 9.41 -8.25 4.46
CA GLU A 108 10.27 -9.42 4.51
C GLU A 108 11.29 -9.44 3.37
N THR A 109 10.93 -8.92 2.19
CA THR A 109 11.79 -9.00 1.00
C THR A 109 11.63 -7.80 0.08
N ILE A 110 12.77 -7.29 -0.40
CA ILE A 110 12.85 -6.22 -1.40
C ILE A 110 13.56 -6.76 -2.64
N LYS A 111 12.87 -6.72 -3.78
CA LYS A 111 13.43 -7.08 -5.09
C LYS A 111 13.58 -5.82 -5.94
N LEU A 112 14.81 -5.57 -6.38
CA LEU A 112 15.16 -4.50 -7.31
C LEU A 112 15.60 -5.15 -8.62
N ALA A 113 14.81 -5.02 -9.68
CA ALA A 113 15.25 -5.36 -11.02
C ALA A 113 16.00 -4.18 -11.63
N LYS A 114 17.17 -4.45 -12.20
CA LYS A 114 18.01 -3.42 -12.82
C LYS A 114 17.35 -2.89 -14.09
N VAL A 115 17.34 -1.56 -14.25
CA VAL A 115 17.03 -0.91 -15.53
C VAL A 115 18.14 -1.28 -16.51
N SER A 116 17.80 -2.11 -17.50
CA SER A 116 18.69 -2.53 -18.59
C SER A 116 18.96 -1.42 -19.59
#